data_AF-A0A3D4BDX3-F1
#
_entry.id   AF-A0A3D4BDX3-F1
#
_cell.length_a   1.000
_cell.length_b   1.000
_cell.length_c   1.000
_cell.angle_alpha   90.00
_cell.angle_beta   90.00
_cell.angle_gamma   90.00
#
_symmetry.space_group_name_H-M   'P 1'
#
loop_
_entity.id
_entity.type
_entity.pdbx_description
1 polymer ?
#
loop_
_entity_poly.entity_id
_entity_poly.type
_entity_poly.pdbx_seq_one_letter_code
_entity_poly.pdbx_strand_id
1 'polypeptide(L)'
;CFVLMLATMMIPPQVTMIPHFLIWKSLGAYDTLLPLWGGHAFGNAFFIFLLRQFMKGIPRDLEDSARIDGCGFLRIYWHIILPLIKPSLATIAIFTFMATWNDFMGPLIYIADQRLYPLAFGLYAFAVQVNNNPALTMAAG
;
A
#
# COMPACT_ATOMS: atom_id res chain seq x y z
N CYS A 1 4.26 22.43 -1.53
CA CYS A 1 4.41 20.95 -1.57
C CYS A 1 3.11 20.17 -1.33
N PHE A 2 2.26 20.51 -0.34
CA PHE A 2 1.00 19.76 -0.10
C PHE A 2 0.03 19.77 -1.30
N VAL A 3 -0.09 20.89 -2.01
CA VAL A 3 -0.93 20.99 -3.22
C VAL A 3 -0.40 20.10 -4.36
N LEU A 4 0.92 19.96 -4.50
CA LEU A 4 1.53 19.05 -5.48
C LEU A 4 1.20 17.59 -5.17
N MET A 5 1.23 17.23 -3.88
CA MET A 5 0.85 15.90 -3.42
C MET A 5 -0.64 15.60 -3.65
N LEU A 6 -1.51 16.59 -3.54
CA LEU A 6 -2.92 16.45 -3.91
C LEU A 6 -3.09 16.27 -5.43
N ALA A 7 -2.33 17.03 -6.22
CA ALA A 7 -2.36 16.92 -7.68
C ALA A 7 -1.93 15.52 -8.17
N THR A 8 -0.93 14.89 -7.53
CA THR A 8 -0.50 13.54 -7.90
C THR A 8 -1.55 12.46 -7.55
N MET A 9 -2.42 12.68 -6.56
CA MET A 9 -3.53 11.75 -6.26
C MET A 9 -4.65 11.79 -7.29
N MET A 10 -4.78 12.88 -8.05
CA MET A 10 -5.80 13.00 -9.09
C MET A 10 -5.45 12.18 -10.33
N ILE A 11 -4.21 11.71 -10.45
CA ILE A 11 -3.78 10.85 -11.54
C ILE A 11 -4.28 9.42 -11.27
N PRO A 12 -5.06 8.82 -12.18
CA PRO A 12 -5.54 7.45 -12.02
C PRO A 12 -4.35 6.47 -11.99
N PRO A 13 -4.30 5.55 -11.01
CA PRO A 13 -3.17 4.60 -10.88
C PRO A 13 -2.99 3.72 -12.13
N GLN A 14 -4.07 3.47 -12.87
CA GLN A 14 -4.06 2.71 -14.13
C GLN A 14 -3.24 3.40 -15.23
N VAL A 15 -3.23 4.73 -15.28
CA VAL A 15 -2.47 5.49 -16.28
C VAL A 15 -0.96 5.41 -15.98
N THR A 16 -0.60 5.37 -14.70
CA THR A 16 0.79 5.28 -14.25
C THR A 16 1.36 3.86 -14.23
N MET A 17 0.53 2.86 -14.48
CA MET A 17 0.86 1.43 -14.43
C MET A 17 1.93 1.04 -15.46
N ILE A 18 1.76 1.42 -16.73
CA ILE A 18 2.71 1.12 -17.81
C ILE A 18 4.05 1.83 -17.58
N PRO A 19 4.11 3.15 -17.27
CA PRO A 19 5.35 3.81 -16.93
C PRO A 19 6.11 3.17 -15.75
N HIS A 20 5.41 2.79 -14.68
CA HIS A 20 6.03 2.11 -13.53
C HIS A 20 6.65 0.77 -13.95
N PHE A 21 5.95 0.02 -14.80
CA PHE A 21 6.49 -1.23 -15.34
C PHE A 21 7.79 -1.03 -16.10
N LEU A 22 7.84 -0.03 -16.99
CA LEU A 22 9.05 0.29 -17.76
C LEU A 22 10.24 0.66 -16.86
N ILE A 23 9.99 1.38 -15.77
CA ILE A 23 11.03 1.73 -14.79
C ILE A 23 11.62 0.46 -14.16
N TRP A 24 10.79 -0.41 -13.60
CA TRP A 24 11.27 -1.66 -12.97
C TRP A 24 11.93 -2.62 -13.97
N LYS A 25 11.42 -2.68 -15.20
CA LYS A 25 12.04 -3.43 -16.30
C LYS A 25 13.42 -2.88 -16.65
N SER A 26 13.56 -1.55 -16.74
CA SER A 26 14.86 -0.91 -17.02
C SER A 26 15.88 -1.09 -15.89
N LEU A 27 15.40 -1.22 -14.65
CA LEU A 27 16.20 -1.54 -13.47
C LEU A 27 16.59 -3.02 -13.36
N GLY A 28 16.09 -3.87 -14.27
CA GLY A 28 16.36 -5.32 -14.26
C GLY A 28 15.64 -6.09 -13.15
N ALA A 29 14.70 -5.46 -12.43
CA ALA A 29 13.93 -6.09 -11.35
C ALA A 29 12.66 -6.80 -11.84
N TYR A 30 12.59 -7.10 -13.15
CA TYR A 30 11.52 -7.89 -13.75
C TYR A 30 11.59 -9.35 -13.28
N ASP A 31 10.44 -9.99 -13.05
CA ASP A 31 10.33 -11.36 -12.51
C ASP A 31 10.90 -11.53 -11.09
N THR A 32 10.75 -10.49 -10.28
CA THR A 32 11.08 -10.53 -8.85
C THR A 32 9.92 -9.99 -8.01
N LEU A 33 9.94 -10.26 -6.70
CA LEU A 33 8.96 -9.70 -5.77
C LEU A 33 9.23 -8.22 -5.44
N LEU A 34 10.39 -7.68 -5.86
CA LEU A 34 10.84 -6.33 -5.50
C LEU A 34 9.87 -5.22 -5.98
N PRO A 35 9.33 -5.24 -7.22
CA PRO A 35 8.40 -4.23 -7.68
C PRO A 35 7.09 -4.20 -6.90
N LEU A 36 6.67 -5.32 -6.31
CA LEU A 36 5.39 -5.46 -5.60
C LEU A 36 5.36 -4.69 -4.29
N TRP A 37 6.48 -4.59 -3.58
CA TRP A 37 6.56 -3.88 -2.31
C TRP A 37 7.48 -2.66 -2.36
N GLY A 38 8.54 -2.71 -3.17
CA GLY A 38 9.57 -1.67 -3.26
C GLY A 38 9.01 -0.33 -3.75
N GLY A 39 8.01 -0.36 -4.65
CA GLY A 39 7.33 0.86 -5.11
C GLY A 39 6.58 1.60 -4.00
N HIS A 40 6.19 0.88 -2.94
CA HIS A 40 5.46 1.44 -1.81
C HIS A 40 6.37 1.92 -0.66
N ALA A 41 7.69 1.74 -0.77
CA ALA A 41 8.64 2.09 0.29
C ALA A 41 8.63 3.58 0.66
N PHE A 42 8.30 4.47 -0.29
CA PHE A 42 8.21 5.91 -0.07
C PHE A 42 6.86 6.37 0.51
N GLY A 43 5.97 5.43 0.82
CA GLY A 43 4.64 5.70 1.35
C GLY A 43 3.63 6.04 0.27
N ASN A 44 2.35 5.80 0.58
CA ASN A 44 1.25 6.16 -0.31
C ASN A 44 0.80 7.59 0.00
N ALA A 45 0.70 8.42 -1.05
CA ALA A 45 0.28 9.79 -0.91
C ALA A 45 -1.08 9.89 -0.18
N PHE A 46 -2.08 9.08 -0.54
CA PHE A 46 -3.41 9.11 0.10
C PHE A 46 -3.34 8.89 1.60
N PHE A 47 -2.58 7.89 2.06
CA PHE A 47 -2.44 7.61 3.49
C PHE A 47 -1.67 8.70 4.24
N ILE A 48 -0.67 9.32 3.63
CA ILE A 48 0.03 10.48 4.21
C ILE A 48 -0.92 11.68 4.34
N PHE A 49 -1.78 11.93 3.34
CA PHE A 49 -2.80 12.97 3.42
C PHE A 49 -3.80 12.67 4.54
N LEU A 50 -4.32 11.45 4.60
CA LEU A 50 -5.29 11.02 5.59
C LEU A 50 -4.71 11.15 7.01
N LEU A 51 -3.48 10.66 7.24
CA LEU A 51 -2.80 10.79 8.52
C LEU A 51 -2.61 12.26 8.92
N ARG A 52 -2.25 13.12 7.97
CA ARG A 52 -2.14 14.56 8.21
C ARG A 52 -3.49 15.20 8.58
N GLN A 53 -4.59 14.78 7.98
CA GLN A 53 -5.93 15.29 8.35
C GLN A 53 -6.27 14.91 9.79
N PHE A 54 -5.95 13.69 10.21
CA PHE A 54 -6.12 13.28 11.61
C PHE A 54 -5.25 14.08 12.57
N MET A 55 -3.96 14.26 12.26
CA MET A 55 -3.06 15.05 13.10
C MET A 55 -3.53 16.51 13.25
N LYS A 56 -4.13 17.09 12.21
CA LYS A 56 -4.71 18.44 12.29
C LYS A 56 -5.93 18.53 13.23
N GLY A 57 -6.60 17.42 13.49
CA GLY A 57 -7.72 17.36 14.44
C GLY A 57 -7.27 17.32 15.90
N ILE A 58 -5.99 17.12 16.18
CA ILE A 58 -5.45 17.08 17.54
C ILE A 58 -5.36 18.52 18.09
N PRO A 59 -5.94 18.82 19.27
CA PRO A 59 -5.83 20.13 19.90
C PRO A 59 -4.36 20.50 20.16
N ARG A 60 -3.96 21.71 19.77
CA ARG A 60 -2.59 22.21 19.96
C ARG A 60 -2.22 22.42 21.43
N ASP A 61 -3.23 22.64 22.28
CA ASP A 61 -3.06 22.85 23.72
C ASP A 61 -2.31 21.70 24.41
N LEU A 62 -2.43 20.46 23.88
CA LEU A 62 -1.70 19.28 24.36
C LEU A 62 -0.19 19.37 24.09
N GLU A 63 0.20 19.93 22.96
CA GLU A 63 1.62 20.16 22.65
C GLU A 63 2.18 21.33 23.47
N ASP A 64 1.39 22.40 23.63
CA ASP A 64 1.80 23.60 24.36
C ASP A 64 1.98 23.33 25.87
N SER A 65 1.04 22.60 26.48
CA SER A 65 1.18 22.14 27.88
C SER A 65 2.41 21.25 28.09
N ALA A 66 2.65 20.29 27.19
CA ALA A 66 3.83 19.44 27.28
C ALA A 66 5.16 20.21 27.11
N ARG A 67 5.16 21.29 26.30
CA ARG A 67 6.31 22.19 26.18
C ARG A 67 6.54 23.00 27.46
N ILE A 68 5.46 23.46 28.10
CA ILE A 68 5.53 24.14 29.41
C ILE A 68 6.11 23.20 30.47
N ASP A 69 5.77 21.91 30.43
CA ASP A 69 6.34 20.86 31.28
C ASP A 69 7.79 20.47 30.94
N GLY A 70 8.44 21.18 30.00
CA GLY A 70 9.83 20.96 29.60
C GLY A 70 10.04 19.71 28.74
N CYS A 71 8.99 19.12 28.16
CA CYS A 71 9.14 17.98 27.26
C CYS A 71 9.75 18.39 25.91
N GLY A 72 10.80 17.69 25.50
CA GLY A 72 11.38 17.83 24.15
C GLY A 72 10.46 17.27 23.05
N PHE A 73 10.67 17.72 21.82
CA PHE A 73 9.84 17.36 20.65
C PHE A 73 9.67 15.85 20.45
N LEU A 74 10.75 15.07 20.56
CA LEU A 74 10.71 13.62 20.45
C LEU A 74 9.83 12.98 21.54
N ARG A 75 9.87 13.50 22.77
CA ARG A 75 9.03 12.99 23.87
C ARG A 75 7.56 13.29 23.62
N ILE A 76 7.23 14.52 23.18
CA ILE A 76 5.87 14.91 22.79
C ILE A 76 5.35 14.01 21.66
N TYR A 77 6.16 13.77 20.63
CA TYR A 77 5.79 12.89 19.53
C TYR A 77 5.47 11.47 20.01
N TRP A 78 6.38 10.83 20.76
CA TRP A 78 6.21 9.43 21.17
C TRP A 78 5.14 9.21 22.25
N HIS A 79 4.96 10.16 23.18
CA HIS A 79 4.09 9.97 24.34
C HIS A 79 2.71 10.63 24.20
N ILE A 80 2.55 11.61 23.31
CA ILE A 80 1.30 12.36 23.15
C ILE A 80 0.74 12.13 21.75
N ILE A 81 1.49 12.49 20.71
CA ILE A 81 0.99 12.45 19.34
C ILE A 81 0.79 11.01 18.84
N LEU A 82 1.79 10.14 19.01
CA LEU A 82 1.74 8.75 18.56
C LEU A 82 0.54 7.95 19.11
N PRO A 83 0.24 7.96 20.43
CA PRO A 83 -0.94 7.26 20.94
C PRO A 83 -2.26 7.87 20.44
N LEU A 84 -2.33 9.18 20.20
CA LEU A 84 -3.51 9.85 19.65
C LEU A 84 -3.77 9.47 18.18
N ILE A 85 -2.72 9.27 17.38
CA ILE A 85 -2.86 8.84 15.98
C ILE A 85 -2.93 7.32 15.79
N LYS A 86 -2.75 6.53 16.85
CA LYS A 86 -2.85 5.06 16.82
C LYS A 86 -4.12 4.52 16.14
N PRO A 87 -5.34 5.03 16.40
CA PRO A 87 -6.54 4.57 15.69
C PRO A 87 -6.43 4.81 14.17
N SER A 88 -5.93 5.97 13.75
CA SER A 88 -5.73 6.29 12.33
C SER A 88 -4.70 5.39 11.67
N LEU A 89 -3.60 5.08 12.37
CA LEU A 89 -2.58 4.14 11.91
C LEU A 89 -3.16 2.72 11.74
N ALA A 90 -4.02 2.26 12.65
CA ALA A 90 -4.70 0.98 12.52
C ALA A 90 -5.59 0.93 11.27
N THR A 91 -6.35 1.99 11.00
CA THR A 91 -7.16 2.11 9.79
C THR A 91 -6.31 2.06 8.52
N ILE A 92 -5.19 2.79 8.48
CA ILE A 92 -4.26 2.76 7.35
C ILE A 92 -3.68 1.35 7.16
N ALA A 93 -3.30 0.68 8.25
CA ALA A 93 -2.75 -0.67 8.20
C ALA A 93 -3.76 -1.67 7.61
N ILE A 94 -5.02 -1.62 8.08
CA ILE A 94 -6.10 -2.49 7.57
C ILE A 94 -6.33 -2.24 6.08
N PHE A 95 -6.50 -0.98 5.66
CA PHE A 95 -6.74 -0.66 4.26
C PHE A 95 -5.57 -1.05 3.35
N THR A 96 -4.34 -0.82 3.81
CA THR A 96 -3.14 -1.21 3.06
C THR A 96 -3.07 -2.72 2.92
N PHE A 97 -3.29 -3.46 4.02
CA PHE A 97 -3.29 -4.92 3.99
C PHE A 97 -4.34 -5.48 3.04
N MET A 98 -5.58 -4.98 3.12
CA MET A 98 -6.65 -5.39 2.20
C MET A 98 -6.32 -5.05 0.75
N ALA A 99 -5.76 -3.88 0.49
CA ALA A 99 -5.38 -3.47 -0.87
C ALA A 99 -4.28 -4.40 -1.44
N THR A 100 -3.22 -4.67 -0.66
CA THR A 100 -2.13 -5.58 -1.09
C THR A 100 -2.61 -7.02 -1.24
N TRP A 101 -3.49 -7.50 -0.36
CA TRP A 101 -4.01 -8.86 -0.43
C TRP A 101 -4.89 -9.10 -1.66
N ASN A 102 -5.65 -8.07 -2.08
CA ASN A 102 -6.51 -8.13 -3.25
C ASN A 102 -5.82 -7.64 -4.53
N ASP A 103 -4.52 -7.33 -4.50
CA ASP A 103 -3.79 -6.89 -5.68
C ASP A 103 -3.41 -8.08 -6.58
N PHE A 104 -4.25 -8.33 -7.58
CA PHE A 104 -3.99 -9.30 -8.64
C PHE A 104 -3.22 -8.70 -9.82
N MET A 105 -3.28 -7.39 -10.00
CA MET A 105 -2.73 -6.71 -11.17
C MET A 105 -1.21 -6.58 -11.07
N GLY A 106 -0.68 -6.22 -9.90
CA GLY A 106 0.77 -6.16 -9.69
C GLY A 106 1.50 -7.45 -10.08
N PRO A 107 1.13 -8.61 -9.51
CA PRO A 107 1.76 -9.90 -9.83
C PRO A 107 1.67 -10.25 -11.32
N LEU A 108 0.51 -10.03 -11.95
CA LEU A 108 0.29 -10.32 -13.36
C LEU A 108 1.21 -9.52 -14.30
N ILE A 109 1.59 -8.30 -13.92
CA ILE A 109 2.47 -7.44 -14.73
C ILE A 109 3.94 -7.81 -14.52
N TYR A 110 4.34 -8.06 -13.27
CA TYR A 110 5.75 -8.10 -12.88
C TYR A 110 6.32 -9.50 -12.77
N ILE A 111 5.49 -10.53 -12.63
CA ILE A 111 5.92 -11.91 -12.39
C ILE A 111 5.54 -12.78 -13.60
N ALA A 112 6.53 -13.48 -14.14
CA ALA A 112 6.33 -14.52 -15.16
C ALA A 112 6.44 -15.94 -14.55
N ASP A 113 7.28 -16.13 -13.52
CA ASP A 113 7.42 -17.42 -12.84
C ASP A 113 6.24 -17.71 -11.90
N GLN A 114 5.52 -18.80 -12.17
CA GLN A 114 4.40 -19.27 -11.38
C GLN A 114 4.77 -19.60 -9.92
N ARG A 115 6.06 -19.87 -9.63
CA ARG A 115 6.55 -20.13 -8.25
C ARG A 115 6.56 -18.88 -7.38
N LEU A 116 6.58 -17.70 -7.98
CA LEU A 116 6.59 -16.41 -7.30
C LEU A 116 5.17 -15.82 -7.15
N TYR A 117 4.15 -16.52 -7.63
CA TYR A 117 2.78 -16.05 -7.54
C TYR A 117 2.32 -15.96 -6.08
N PRO A 118 1.75 -14.82 -5.66
CA PRO A 118 1.06 -14.73 -4.38
C PRO A 118 -0.07 -15.75 -4.33
N LEU A 119 -0.34 -16.29 -3.13
CA LEU A 119 -1.31 -17.36 -2.91
C LEU A 119 -2.68 -17.06 -3.56
N ALA A 120 -3.18 -15.84 -3.40
CA ALA A 120 -4.45 -15.40 -3.97
C ALA A 120 -4.46 -15.48 -5.51
N PHE A 121 -3.37 -15.04 -6.16
CA PHE A 121 -3.24 -15.07 -7.61
C PHE A 121 -3.04 -16.50 -8.14
N GLY A 122 -2.22 -17.32 -7.46
CA GLY A 122 -2.05 -18.72 -7.81
C GLY A 122 -3.37 -19.49 -7.79
N LEU A 123 -4.18 -19.32 -6.74
CA LEU A 123 -5.49 -19.96 -6.63
C LEU A 123 -6.45 -19.54 -7.76
N TYR A 124 -6.46 -18.24 -8.11
CA TYR A 124 -7.24 -17.72 -9.24
C TYR A 124 -6.78 -18.32 -10.58
N ALA A 125 -5.47 -18.35 -10.83
CA ALA A 125 -4.90 -18.92 -12.05
C ALA A 125 -5.26 -20.42 -12.21
N PHE A 126 -5.21 -21.19 -11.11
CA PHE A 126 -5.66 -22.59 -11.10
C PHE A 126 -7.17 -22.71 -11.36
N ALA A 127 -8.01 -21.89 -10.72
CA ALA A 127 -9.47 -21.91 -10.94
C ALA A 127 -9.85 -21.60 -12.41
N VAL A 128 -9.11 -20.71 -13.06
CA VAL A 128 -9.26 -20.41 -14.50
C VAL A 128 -8.81 -21.59 -15.36
N GLN A 129 -7.69 -22.25 -15.05
CA GLN A 129 -7.24 -23.44 -15.79
C GLN A 129 -8.24 -24.60 -15.69
N VAL A 130 -8.81 -24.84 -14.51
CA VAL A 130 -9.83 -25.87 -14.31
C VAL A 130 -11.09 -25.55 -15.11
N ASN A 131 -11.57 -24.29 -15.08
CA ASN A 131 -12.74 -23.88 -15.88
C ASN A 131 -12.52 -24.01 -17.40
N ASN A 132 -11.32 -23.70 -17.88
CA ASN A 132 -11.01 -23.74 -19.30
C ASN A 132 -10.75 -25.17 -19.83
N ASN A 133 -10.70 -26.18 -18.95
CA ASN A 133 -10.49 -27.57 -19.34
C ASN A 133 -11.70 -28.44 -18.97
N PRO A 134 -12.66 -28.66 -19.90
CA PRO A 134 -13.90 -29.39 -19.61
C PRO A 134 -13.68 -30.85 -19.18
N ALA A 135 -12.50 -31.42 -19.42
CA ALA A 135 -12.14 -32.75 -18.92
C ALA A 135 -11.88 -32.77 -17.40
N LEU A 136 -11.40 -31.66 -16.82
CA LEU A 136 -11.13 -31.55 -15.39
C LEU A 136 -12.39 -31.19 -14.58
N THR A 137 -13.32 -30.45 -15.19
CA THR A 137 -14.62 -30.12 -14.55
C THR A 137 -15.54 -31.33 -14.45
N MET A 138 -15.52 -32.25 -15.42
CA MET A 138 -16.30 -33.49 -15.39
C MET A 138 -15.70 -34.60 -14.51
N ALA A 139 -14.42 -34.51 -14.14
CA ALA A 139 -13.78 -35.46 -13.22
C ALA A 139 -13.99 -35.09 -11.73
N ALA A 140 -14.48 -33.89 -11.45
CA ALA A 140 -14.66 -33.35 -10.10
C ALA A 140 -16.13 -33.32 -9.62
N GLY A 141 -17.08 -33.78 -10.45
CA GLY A 141 -18.50 -33.96 -10.11
C GLY A 141 -18.86 -35.42 -10.02
#